data_AF-A0A959FDM8-F1
#
_entry.id   AF-A0A959FDM8-F1
#
_cell.length_a   1.000
_cell.length_b   1.000
_cell.length_c   1.000
_cell.angle_alpha   90.00
_cell.angle_beta   90.00
_cell.angle_gamma   90.00
#
_symmetry.space_group_name_H-M   'P 1'
#
loop_
_entity.id
_entity.type
_entity.pdbx_description
1 polymer ?
#
loop_
_entity_poly.entity_id
_entity_poly.type
_entity_poly.pdbx_seq_one_letter_code
_entity_poly.pdbx_strand_id
1 'polypeptide(L)'
;MPEYFPTPFPFHDIMKKSRKIRKLNLEDSIRANICSLVLMRMGEFAYDRKMGFEMWDFDRQVFYHEREPYYEKKKTKKGPLENATARKHFKDSLKRLISENEIRLNVSSVFFGFEKVSGNMSVYQRKIIIEVHGQIKSTGKRLDPPLKMSILYTPFQVETN
;
A
#
# COMPACT_ATOMS: atom_id res chain seq x y z
N MET A 1 -22.01 16.95 -8.31
CA MET A 1 -21.11 15.79 -8.50
C MET A 1 -21.26 14.88 -7.29
N PRO A 2 -21.18 13.55 -7.42
CA PRO A 2 -21.30 12.64 -6.27
C PRO A 2 -20.17 12.90 -5.27
N GLU A 3 -20.55 12.94 -3.99
CA GLU A 3 -19.65 13.18 -2.86
C GLU A 3 -19.47 11.89 -2.05
N TYR A 4 -18.22 11.53 -1.77
CA TYR A 4 -17.86 10.30 -1.09
C TYR A 4 -17.39 10.57 0.34
N PHE A 5 -17.56 9.61 1.24
CA PHE A 5 -16.95 9.69 2.57
C PHE A 5 -15.49 9.24 2.53
N PRO A 6 -14.62 9.81 3.40
CA PRO A 6 -13.23 9.37 3.52
C PRO A 6 -13.12 8.03 4.25
N THR A 7 -11.94 7.41 4.14
CA THR A 7 -11.53 6.25 4.92
C THR A 7 -10.41 6.67 5.90
N PRO A 8 -10.50 6.35 7.20
CA PRO A 8 -11.61 5.64 7.85
C PRO A 8 -12.90 6.48 7.87
N PHE A 9 -14.05 5.79 7.91
CA PHE A 9 -15.35 6.44 7.88
C PHE A 9 -15.54 7.36 9.11
N PRO A 10 -16.00 8.61 8.93
CA PRO A 10 -16.03 9.60 10.00
C PRO A 10 -17.25 9.43 10.93
N PHE A 11 -17.34 8.27 11.62
CA PHE A 11 -18.44 7.96 12.54
C PHE A 11 -18.59 9.02 13.64
N HIS A 12 -17.48 9.50 14.19
CA HIS A 12 -17.47 10.49 15.27
C HIS A 12 -18.16 11.79 14.88
N ASP A 13 -17.96 12.28 13.65
CA ASP A 13 -18.59 13.51 13.15
C ASP A 13 -20.09 13.32 12.92
N ILE A 14 -20.49 12.15 12.44
CA ILE A 14 -21.90 11.80 12.25
C ILE A 14 -22.61 11.73 13.59
N MET A 15 -22.01 11.04 14.57
CA MET A 15 -22.56 10.92 15.92
C MET A 15 -22.71 12.29 16.60
N LYS A 16 -21.75 13.20 16.39
CA LYS A 16 -21.79 14.58 16.91
C LYS A 16 -22.71 15.51 16.12
N LYS A 17 -23.37 15.03 15.05
CA LYS A 17 -24.18 15.83 14.12
C LYS A 17 -23.41 17.05 13.60
N SER A 18 -22.11 16.86 13.32
CA SER A 18 -21.24 17.91 12.79
C SER A 18 -21.84 18.48 11.50
N ARG A 19 -21.96 19.81 11.42
CA ARG A 19 -22.59 20.49 10.27
C ARG A 19 -21.82 20.33 8.96
N LYS A 20 -20.53 19.99 9.03
CA LYS A 20 -19.65 19.80 7.87
C LYS A 20 -18.82 18.54 8.04
N ILE A 21 -19.30 17.43 7.50
CA ILE A 21 -18.49 16.20 7.39
C ILE A 21 -17.67 16.34 6.11
N ARG A 22 -16.35 16.15 6.20
CA ARG A 22 -15.47 16.21 5.03
C ARG A 22 -15.92 15.16 4.00
N LYS A 23 -16.06 15.60 2.76
CA LYS A 23 -16.35 14.75 1.61
C LYS A 23 -15.18 14.75 0.65
N LEU A 24 -15.06 13.66 -0.10
CA LEU A 24 -14.09 13.48 -1.16
C LEU A 24 -14.80 13.60 -2.51
N ASN A 25 -14.11 14.21 -3.48
CA ASN A 25 -14.49 14.08 -4.88
C ASN A 25 -14.18 12.64 -5.37
N LEU A 26 -14.57 12.34 -6.62
CA LEU A 26 -14.37 11.01 -7.20
C LEU A 26 -12.90 10.57 -7.22
N GLU A 27 -12.00 11.47 -7.62
CA GLU A 27 -10.58 11.17 -7.76
C GLU A 27 -9.92 10.87 -6.41
N ASP A 28 -10.20 11.71 -5.41
CA ASP A 28 -9.72 11.53 -4.04
C ASP A 28 -10.32 10.29 -3.39
N SER A 29 -11.57 9.96 -3.70
CA SER A 29 -12.20 8.71 -3.24
C SER A 29 -11.53 7.48 -3.82
N ILE A 30 -11.17 7.50 -5.11
CA ILE A 30 -10.41 6.42 -5.76
C ILE A 30 -9.02 6.29 -5.11
N ARG A 31 -8.29 7.39 -4.94
CA ARG A 31 -6.98 7.38 -4.28
C ARG A 31 -7.06 6.83 -2.86
N ALA A 32 -8.04 7.29 -2.06
CA ALA A 32 -8.24 6.84 -0.69
C ALA A 32 -8.56 5.34 -0.62
N ASN A 33 -9.40 4.82 -1.52
CA ASN A 33 -9.70 3.39 -1.57
C ASN A 33 -8.44 2.56 -1.91
N ILE A 34 -7.67 2.98 -2.92
CA ILE A 34 -6.42 2.28 -3.27
C ILE A 34 -5.42 2.28 -2.12
N CYS A 35 -5.27 3.40 -1.38
CA CYS A 35 -4.46 3.43 -0.16
C CYS A 35 -4.92 2.40 0.87
N SER A 36 -6.23 2.27 1.07
CA SER A 36 -6.81 1.27 1.98
C SER A 36 -6.49 -0.15 1.53
N LEU A 37 -6.64 -0.45 0.23
CA LEU A 37 -6.31 -1.76 -0.35
C LEU A 37 -4.82 -2.10 -0.18
N VAL A 38 -3.94 -1.13 -0.41
CA VAL A 38 -2.48 -1.29 -0.25
C VAL A 38 -2.09 -1.58 1.19
N LEU A 39 -2.73 -0.92 2.17
CA LEU A 39 -2.37 -1.06 3.59
C LEU A 39 -2.95 -2.31 4.26
N MET A 40 -4.00 -2.87 3.69
CA MET A 40 -4.71 -4.01 4.25
C MET A 40 -3.93 -5.31 4.04
N ARG A 41 -3.85 -6.13 5.09
CA ARG A 41 -3.26 -7.47 5.03
C ARG A 41 -4.26 -8.49 4.50
N MET A 42 -3.74 -9.55 3.88
CA MET A 42 -4.56 -10.70 3.54
C MET A 42 -5.24 -11.27 4.79
N GLY A 43 -6.53 -11.57 4.70
CA GLY A 43 -7.32 -12.08 5.82
C GLY A 43 -7.78 -11.03 6.85
N GLU A 44 -7.35 -9.77 6.74
CA GLU A 44 -7.77 -8.70 7.66
C GLU A 44 -9.24 -8.31 7.47
N PHE A 45 -9.73 -8.37 6.23
CA PHE A 45 -11.12 -8.05 5.93
C PHE A 45 -12.04 -9.26 6.18
N ALA A 46 -12.93 -9.12 7.17
CA ALA A 46 -13.77 -10.23 7.63
C ALA A 46 -14.71 -10.80 6.56
N TYR A 47 -15.22 -9.95 5.66
CA TYR A 47 -16.18 -10.36 4.62
C TYR A 47 -15.52 -10.96 3.38
N ASP A 48 -14.27 -10.61 3.10
CA ASP A 48 -13.48 -11.23 2.05
C ASP A 48 -12.02 -11.39 2.51
N ARG A 49 -11.69 -12.60 2.95
CA ARG A 49 -10.35 -12.93 3.44
C ARG A 49 -9.28 -12.94 2.35
N LYS A 50 -9.68 -12.92 1.06
CA LYS A 50 -8.74 -12.84 -0.06
C LYS A 50 -8.38 -11.39 -0.41
N MET A 51 -9.06 -10.42 0.19
CA MET A 51 -8.78 -9.01 -0.02
C MET A 51 -7.61 -8.57 0.85
N GLY A 52 -6.57 -8.02 0.22
CA GLY A 52 -5.38 -7.53 0.90
C GLY A 52 -4.17 -7.52 -0.02
N PHE A 53 -3.13 -6.80 0.37
CA PHE A 53 -1.89 -6.78 -0.37
C PHE A 53 -0.94 -7.87 0.12
N GLU A 54 -0.74 -8.87 -0.73
CA GLU A 54 0.06 -10.08 -0.47
C GLU A 54 1.50 -9.79 -0.02
N MET A 55 2.08 -8.64 -0.36
CA MET A 55 3.41 -8.26 0.10
C MET A 55 3.55 -8.32 1.63
N TRP A 56 2.48 -8.02 2.37
CA TRP A 56 2.51 -8.02 3.83
C TRP A 56 2.68 -9.41 4.44
N ASP A 57 2.32 -10.48 3.74
CA ASP A 57 2.56 -11.85 4.20
C ASP A 57 4.04 -12.23 4.12
N PHE A 58 4.82 -11.48 3.33
CA PHE A 58 6.25 -11.66 3.14
C PHE A 58 7.08 -10.59 3.86
N ASP A 59 6.48 -9.74 4.70
CA ASP A 59 7.17 -8.63 5.36
C ASP A 59 8.46 -9.08 6.10
N ARG A 60 8.43 -10.23 6.76
CA ARG A 60 9.63 -10.81 7.39
C ARG A 60 10.69 -11.25 6.38
N GLN A 61 10.31 -11.97 5.33
CA GLN A 61 11.26 -12.51 4.35
C GLN A 61 11.85 -11.43 3.44
N VAL A 62 11.06 -10.40 3.15
CA VAL A 62 11.46 -9.26 2.33
C VAL A 62 12.53 -8.44 3.05
N PHE A 63 12.45 -8.27 4.38
CA PHE A 63 13.28 -7.28 5.08
C PHE A 63 14.35 -7.84 6.03
N TYR A 64 14.26 -9.10 6.49
CA TYR A 64 15.20 -9.65 7.50
C TYR A 64 16.49 -10.27 6.90
N HIS A 65 16.54 -10.50 5.59
CA HIS A 65 17.69 -11.20 4.97
C HIS A 65 19.00 -10.39 4.97
N GLU A 66 18.94 -9.06 5.10
CA GLU A 66 20.16 -8.24 4.99
C GLU A 66 21.08 -8.30 6.22
N ARG A 67 20.62 -8.82 7.36
CA ARG A 67 21.40 -9.23 8.56
C ARG A 67 20.41 -9.55 9.69
N GLU A 68 20.03 -10.81 9.86
CA GLU A 68 19.62 -11.24 11.20
C GLU A 68 20.85 -11.10 12.11
N PRO A 69 20.82 -10.33 13.21
CA PRO A 69 21.98 -10.21 14.09
C PRO A 69 22.29 -11.51 14.86
N TYR A 70 21.41 -12.52 14.80
CA TYR A 70 21.45 -13.65 15.72
C TYR A 70 21.46 -15.05 15.08
N TYR A 71 21.26 -15.22 13.77
CA TYR A 71 21.29 -16.55 13.17
C TYR A 71 22.02 -16.61 11.81
N GLU A 72 23.07 -17.44 11.80
CA GLU A 72 23.75 -18.10 10.68
C GLU A 72 24.91 -17.43 9.91
N LYS A 73 26.09 -18.08 10.03
CA LYS A 73 27.37 -17.81 9.36
C LYS A 73 27.43 -18.23 7.87
N LYS A 74 26.30 -18.50 7.19
CA LYS A 74 26.31 -18.96 5.79
C LYS A 74 25.76 -17.90 4.86
N LYS A 75 26.57 -17.49 3.87
CA LYS A 75 26.15 -16.61 2.77
C LYS A 75 25.01 -17.27 1.99
N THR A 76 23.78 -16.87 2.25
CA THR A 76 22.58 -17.32 1.53
C THR A 76 22.14 -16.31 0.48
N LYS A 77 21.54 -16.86 -0.59
CA LYS A 77 21.11 -16.23 -1.85
C LYS A 77 20.44 -14.85 -1.67
N LYS A 78 20.54 -13.97 -2.68
CA LYS A 78 19.89 -12.65 -2.77
C LYS A 78 18.45 -12.68 -2.23
N GLY A 79 18.12 -11.79 -1.30
CA GLY A 79 16.79 -11.71 -0.70
C GLY A 79 15.69 -11.32 -1.70
N PRO A 80 14.40 -11.48 -1.36
CA PRO A 80 13.27 -11.15 -2.24
C PRO A 80 13.30 -9.73 -2.80
N LEU A 81 13.84 -8.75 -2.06
CA LEU A 81 14.02 -7.37 -2.52
C LEU A 81 14.99 -7.22 -3.69
N GLU A 82 16.08 -8.00 -3.66
CA GLU A 82 17.07 -8.04 -4.74
C GLU A 82 16.62 -8.96 -5.88
N ASN A 83 15.64 -9.81 -5.61
CA ASN A 83 15.03 -10.71 -6.57
C ASN A 83 14.03 -9.95 -7.45
N ALA A 84 14.42 -9.70 -8.71
CA ALA A 84 13.55 -9.08 -9.70
C ALA A 84 12.21 -9.81 -9.87
N THR A 85 12.19 -11.14 -9.66
CA THR A 85 10.99 -11.97 -9.76
C THR A 85 9.99 -11.65 -8.66
N ALA A 86 10.42 -11.46 -7.41
CA ALA A 86 9.52 -11.13 -6.31
C ALA A 86 8.97 -9.70 -6.43
N ARG A 87 9.79 -8.73 -6.87
CA ARG A 87 9.30 -7.37 -7.18
C ARG A 87 8.25 -7.38 -8.29
N LYS A 88 8.47 -8.17 -9.33
CA LYS A 88 7.48 -8.37 -10.41
C LYS A 88 6.20 -8.99 -9.85
N HIS A 89 6.32 -10.03 -9.01
CA HIS A 89 5.19 -10.68 -8.38
C HIS A 89 4.34 -9.71 -7.53
N PHE A 90 4.96 -8.92 -6.65
CA PHE A 90 4.23 -7.94 -5.84
C PHE A 90 3.59 -6.85 -6.68
N LYS A 91 4.26 -6.38 -7.73
CA LYS A 91 3.66 -5.44 -8.68
C LYS A 91 2.42 -6.03 -9.37
N ASP A 92 2.48 -7.27 -9.81
CA ASP A 92 1.39 -7.94 -10.51
C ASP A 92 0.22 -8.22 -9.54
N SER A 93 0.52 -8.65 -8.32
CA SER A 93 -0.45 -8.83 -7.24
C SER A 93 -1.14 -7.52 -6.85
N LEU A 94 -0.39 -6.41 -6.74
CA LEU A 94 -0.94 -5.07 -6.52
C LEU A 94 -1.85 -4.61 -7.66
N LYS A 95 -1.42 -4.79 -8.91
CA LYS A 95 -2.24 -4.43 -10.09
C LYS A 95 -3.56 -5.22 -10.10
N ARG A 96 -3.51 -6.52 -9.79
CA ARG A 96 -4.70 -7.38 -9.68
C ARG A 96 -5.64 -6.91 -8.58
N LEU A 97 -5.12 -6.71 -7.36
CA LEU A 97 -5.89 -6.23 -6.21
C LEU A 97 -6.68 -4.96 -6.54
N ILE A 98 -6.01 -3.96 -7.14
CA ILE A 98 -6.65 -2.69 -7.50
C ILE A 98 -7.67 -2.89 -8.62
N SER A 99 -7.35 -3.69 -9.63
CA SER A 99 -8.24 -3.88 -10.78
C SER A 99 -9.53 -4.62 -10.42
N GLU A 100 -9.46 -5.52 -9.44
CA GLU A 100 -10.62 -6.27 -8.93
C GLU A 100 -11.47 -5.44 -7.96
N ASN A 101 -10.85 -4.60 -7.13
CA ASN A 101 -11.53 -3.94 -6.01
C ASN A 101 -11.78 -2.43 -6.19
N GLU A 102 -11.14 -1.78 -7.17
CA GLU A 102 -11.42 -0.39 -7.56
C GLU A 102 -12.02 -0.34 -8.97
N ILE A 103 -13.26 -0.83 -9.07
CA ILE A 103 -13.97 -0.99 -10.34
C ILE A 103 -14.14 0.31 -11.14
N ARG A 104 -14.02 1.48 -10.51
CA ARG A 104 -14.19 2.80 -11.15
C ARG A 104 -12.95 3.21 -11.94
N LEU A 105 -11.81 2.59 -11.70
CA LEU A 105 -10.53 2.87 -12.35
C LEU A 105 -10.18 1.75 -13.35
N ASN A 106 -9.73 2.14 -14.54
CA ASN A 106 -9.00 1.25 -15.44
C ASN A 106 -7.50 1.48 -15.25
N VAL A 107 -6.81 0.51 -14.64
CA VAL A 107 -5.39 0.65 -14.27
C VAL A 107 -4.49 0.55 -15.50
N SER A 108 -3.81 1.63 -15.84
CA SER A 108 -2.90 1.67 -16.99
C SER A 108 -1.50 1.20 -16.61
N SER A 109 -0.96 1.66 -15.49
CA SER A 109 0.34 1.25 -14.99
C SER A 109 0.43 1.28 -13.47
N VAL A 110 1.28 0.41 -12.93
CA VAL A 110 1.62 0.35 -11.52
C VAL A 110 3.14 0.30 -11.41
N PHE A 111 3.69 1.19 -10.60
CA PHE A 111 5.04 1.13 -10.11
C PHE A 111 5.03 0.64 -8.67
N PHE A 112 5.93 -0.29 -8.38
CA PHE A 112 6.16 -0.82 -7.05
C PHE A 112 7.67 -0.99 -6.89
N GLY A 113 8.24 -0.35 -5.89
CA GLY A 113 9.68 -0.33 -5.69
C GLY A 113 10.08 -0.11 -4.23
N PHE A 114 11.35 -0.31 -3.97
CA PHE A 114 11.97 -0.08 -2.66
C PHE A 114 13.12 0.89 -2.82
N GLU A 115 13.15 1.88 -1.94
CA GLU A 115 14.23 2.85 -1.81
C GLU A 115 14.93 2.65 -0.47
N LYS A 116 16.26 2.87 -0.47
CA LYS A 116 17.00 3.05 0.78
C LYS A 116 16.58 4.37 1.41
N VAL A 117 16.40 4.37 2.72
CA VAL A 117 16.15 5.59 3.48
C VAL A 117 17.50 6.32 3.63
N SER A 118 17.57 7.59 3.23
CA SER A 118 18.74 8.44 3.46
C SER A 118 18.74 9.03 4.88
N GLY A 119 19.92 9.23 5.47
CA GLY A 119 20.11 9.83 6.81
C GLY A 119 20.49 8.83 7.91
N ASN A 120 20.44 9.27 9.17
CA ASN A 120 20.74 8.47 10.38
C ASN A 120 19.62 7.46 10.74
N MET A 121 19.03 6.84 9.72
CA MET A 121 17.97 5.86 9.86
C MET A 121 18.59 4.46 9.89
N SER A 122 17.97 3.54 10.63
CA SER A 122 18.49 2.18 10.79
C SER A 122 18.59 1.48 9.43
N VAL A 123 19.68 0.73 9.21
CA VAL A 123 19.96 0.01 7.95
C VAL A 123 18.85 -1.02 7.61
N TYR A 124 17.97 -1.32 8.56
CA TYR A 124 16.83 -2.22 8.41
C TYR A 124 15.53 -1.51 7.99
N GLN A 125 15.52 -0.18 7.93
CA GLN A 125 14.35 0.59 7.47
C GLN A 125 14.35 0.67 5.94
N ARG A 126 13.18 0.51 5.34
CA ARG A 126 13.00 0.60 3.88
C ARG A 126 11.82 1.48 3.56
N LYS A 127 11.93 2.20 2.45
CA LYS A 127 10.84 3.01 1.93
C LYS A 127 10.23 2.29 0.74
N ILE A 128 8.97 1.90 0.86
CA ILE A 128 8.18 1.27 -0.20
C ILE A 128 7.56 2.39 -1.01
N ILE A 129 7.76 2.39 -2.32
CA ILE A 129 7.21 3.39 -3.24
C ILE A 129 6.19 2.71 -4.14
N ILE A 130 4.98 3.27 -4.14
CA ILE A 130 3.87 2.81 -4.95
C ILE A 130 3.35 3.99 -5.76
N GLU A 131 3.19 3.79 -7.05
CA GLU A 131 2.54 4.76 -7.92
C GLU A 131 1.57 4.06 -8.86
N VAL A 132 0.34 4.57 -8.93
CA VAL A 132 -0.75 3.97 -9.71
C VAL A 132 -1.31 5.00 -10.67
N HIS A 133 -1.26 4.64 -11.95
CA HIS A 133 -1.86 5.40 -13.04
C HIS A 133 -3.08 4.67 -13.57
N GLY A 134 -4.08 5.44 -14.00
CA GLY A 134 -5.25 4.86 -14.62
C GLY A 134 -6.19 5.90 -15.21
N GLN A 135 -7.24 5.40 -15.84
CA GLN A 135 -8.31 6.19 -16.43
C GLN A 135 -9.61 5.91 -15.67
N ILE A 136 -10.31 6.97 -15.28
CA ILE A 136 -11.59 6.87 -14.58
C ILE A 136 -12.66 6.49 -15.59
N LYS A 137 -13.32 5.35 -15.39
CA LYS A 137 -14.24 4.77 -16.38
C LYS A 137 -15.44 5.68 -16.68
N SER A 138 -15.98 6.35 -15.67
CA SER A 138 -17.18 7.19 -15.83
C SER A 138 -16.92 8.49 -16.58
N THR A 139 -15.71 9.04 -16.52
CA THR A 139 -15.37 10.33 -17.13
C THR A 139 -14.46 10.20 -18.34
N GLY A 140 -13.82 9.05 -18.53
CA GLY A 140 -12.75 8.85 -19.52
C GLY A 140 -11.49 9.66 -19.23
N LYS A 141 -11.43 10.42 -18.12
CA LYS A 141 -10.25 11.23 -17.77
C LYS A 141 -9.19 10.38 -17.09
N ARG A 142 -7.93 10.80 -17.18
CA ARG A 142 -6.85 10.22 -16.38
C ARG A 142 -7.04 10.60 -14.91
N LEU A 143 -6.64 9.70 -14.00
CA LEU A 143 -6.51 10.04 -12.59
C LEU A 143 -5.30 10.97 -12.44
N ASP A 144 -5.56 12.26 -12.27
CA ASP A 144 -4.53 13.31 -12.22
C ASP A 144 -4.70 14.18 -10.96
N PRO A 145 -3.72 14.25 -10.06
CA PRO A 145 -2.47 13.48 -10.08
C PRO A 145 -2.69 11.97 -9.95
N PRO A 146 -1.74 11.14 -10.44
CA PRO A 146 -1.75 9.71 -10.15
C PRO A 146 -1.66 9.48 -8.64
N LEU A 147 -2.07 8.29 -8.19
CA LEU A 147 -1.80 7.94 -6.80
C LEU A 147 -0.29 7.79 -6.61
N LYS A 148 0.26 8.45 -5.61
CA LYS A 148 1.62 8.25 -5.12
C LYS A 148 1.58 7.98 -3.63
N MET A 149 2.19 6.88 -3.21
CA MET A 149 2.26 6.46 -1.83
C MET A 149 3.68 6.05 -1.47
N SER A 150 4.14 6.49 -0.30
CA SER A 150 5.42 6.11 0.27
C SER A 150 5.17 5.55 1.67
N ILE A 151 5.59 4.31 1.91
CA ILE A 151 5.45 3.67 3.21
C ILE A 151 6.85 3.48 3.78
N LEU A 152 7.10 4.11 4.93
CA LEU A 152 8.29 3.80 5.72
C LEU A 152 8.00 2.53 6.51
N TYR A 153 8.72 1.46 6.20
CA TYR A 153 8.61 0.20 6.90
C TYR A 153 9.77 0.02 7.87
N THR A 154 9.44 -0.36 9.11
CA THR A 154 10.39 -0.65 10.17
C THR A 154 10.10 -2.04 10.74
N PRO A 155 11.04 -3.00 10.69
CA PRO A 155 10.77 -4.36 11.14
C PRO A 155 10.73 -4.52 12.68
N PHE A 156 11.07 -3.49 13.45
CA PHE A 156 11.15 -3.55 14.91
C PHE A 156 9.90 -3.02 15.59
N GLN A 157 9.55 -3.64 16.71
CA GLN A 157 8.61 -3.08 17.68
C GLN A 157 9.34 -1.95 18.41
N VAL A 158 8.84 -0.72 18.29
CA VAL A 158 9.40 0.44 19.00
C VAL A 158 8.80 0.43 20.40
N GLU A 159 9.58 0.00 21.39
CA GLU A 159 9.24 0.20 22.80
C GLU A 159 9.72 1.59 23.23
N THR A 160 8.80 2.42 23.70
CA THR A 160 9.11 3.71 24.33
C THR A 160 8.97 3.55 25.84
N ASN A 161 10.04 3.85 26.59
CA ASN A 161 10.01 3.96 28.06
C ASN A 161 9.11 5.10 28.52
#